data_AF-A0A914PXM6-F1
#
_entry.id   AF-A0A914PXM6-F1
#
_cell.length_a   1.000
_cell.length_b   1.000
_cell.length_c   1.000
_cell.angle_alpha   90.00
_cell.angle_beta   90.00
_cell.angle_gamma   90.00
#
_symmetry.space_group_name_H-M   'P 1'
#
loop_
_entity.id
_entity.type
_entity.pdbx_description
1 polymer ?
#
loop_
_entity_poly.entity_id
_entity_poly.type
_entity_poly.pdbx_seq_one_letter_code
_entity_poly.pdbx_strand_id
1 'polypeptide(L)'
;MYGEDLFISFCDKKPKYGFAAAEDYRENPTFVVFDLRKIMSVLPNIKIDTDPRWGFTFTENSKNPLLIQFDNFDRNTKAASAAFLMAMLLKHHLKIIKSEIGEKPKELGFWFLDKFKAEEKERIKSGIKDACELLKVSFVEVNV
;
A
#
# COMPACT_ATOMS: atom_id res chain seq x y z
N MET A 1 -11.92 6.34 -13.46
CA MET A 1 -11.61 6.57 -12.04
C MET A 1 -10.65 5.49 -11.59
N TYR A 2 -9.39 5.85 -11.34
CA TYR A 2 -8.45 4.93 -10.69
C TYR A 2 -8.88 4.78 -9.23
N GLY A 3 -8.57 3.66 -8.58
CA GLY A 3 -8.93 3.43 -7.18
C GLY A 3 -8.24 4.43 -6.26
N GLU A 4 -8.91 5.55 -5.98
CA GLU A 4 -8.49 6.61 -5.05
C GLU A 4 -8.36 6.09 -3.61
N ASP A 5 -8.85 4.87 -3.35
CA ASP A 5 -8.87 4.22 -2.03
C ASP A 5 -7.50 3.71 -1.53
N LEU A 6 -6.45 3.76 -2.36
CA LEU A 6 -5.12 3.22 -1.99
C LEU A 6 -4.03 4.30 -1.84
N PHE A 7 -4.42 5.55 -1.61
CA PHE A 7 -3.51 6.64 -1.28
C PHE A 7 -3.24 6.68 0.23
N ILE A 8 -1.99 6.95 0.60
CA ILE A 8 -1.55 7.24 1.97
C ILE A 8 -0.77 8.54 1.94
N SER A 9 -1.21 9.54 2.69
CA SER A 9 -0.48 10.81 2.84
C SER A 9 0.18 10.89 4.20
N PHE A 10 1.43 11.37 4.21
CA PHE A 10 2.24 11.61 5.41
C PHE A 10 2.50 13.10 5.64
N CYS A 11 1.73 14.00 5.02
CA CYS A 11 1.85 15.45 5.22
C CYS A 11 1.62 15.89 6.67
N ASP A 12 0.83 15.13 7.43
CA ASP A 12 0.46 15.43 8.80
C ASP A 12 1.01 14.40 9.81
N LYS A 13 0.99 14.77 11.09
CA LYS A 13 1.39 13.88 12.21
C LYS A 13 0.66 12.54 12.20
N LYS A 14 -0.59 12.52 11.72
CA LYS A 14 -1.38 11.30 11.51
C LYS A 14 -1.56 11.11 10.00
N PRO A 15 -1.29 9.90 9.48
CA PRO A 15 -1.49 9.66 8.05
C PRO A 15 -2.96 9.86 7.65
N LYS A 16 -3.17 10.46 6.47
CA LYS A 16 -4.47 10.46 5.79
C LYS A 16 -4.53 9.29 4.82
N TYR A 17 -5.75 8.91 4.44
CA TYR A 17 -6.01 7.79 3.54
C TYR A 17 -7.07 8.15 2.51
N GLY A 18 -7.08 7.42 1.38
CA GLY A 18 -8.11 7.56 0.36
C GLY A 18 -8.14 8.96 -0.26
N PHE A 19 -9.33 9.50 -0.48
CA PHE A 19 -9.54 10.82 -1.11
C PHE A 19 -8.76 11.95 -0.43
N ALA A 20 -8.77 12.01 0.90
CA ALA A 20 -8.05 13.05 1.65
C ALA A 20 -6.51 12.96 1.46
N ALA A 21 -5.97 11.76 1.22
CA ALA A 21 -4.57 11.60 0.85
C ALA A 21 -4.30 11.96 -0.63
N ALA A 22 -5.27 11.71 -1.52
CA ALA A 22 -5.17 12.08 -2.93
C ALA A 22 -5.20 13.60 -3.15
N GLU A 23 -5.92 14.36 -2.30
CA GLU A 23 -5.90 15.82 -2.33
C GLU A 23 -4.50 16.38 -2.01
N ASP A 24 -3.84 15.82 -0.98
CA ASP A 24 -2.49 16.22 -0.60
C ASP A 24 -1.45 15.99 -1.72
N TYR A 25 -1.67 15.03 -2.64
CA TYR A 25 -0.72 14.70 -3.69
C TYR A 25 -0.46 15.85 -4.67
N ARG A 26 -1.46 16.69 -4.93
CA ARG A 26 -1.30 17.82 -5.88
C ARG A 26 -0.29 18.84 -5.39
N GLU A 27 -0.22 19.03 -4.07
CA GLU A 27 0.62 20.05 -3.45
C GLU A 27 1.91 19.46 -2.88
N ASN A 28 1.88 18.20 -2.42
CA ASN A 28 2.95 17.56 -1.67
C ASN A 28 3.21 16.11 -2.17
N PRO A 29 3.57 15.91 -3.45
CA PRO A 29 3.63 14.59 -4.07
C PRO A 29 4.65 13.64 -3.43
N THR A 30 5.73 14.13 -2.80
CA THR A 30 6.75 13.31 -2.13
C THR A 30 6.28 12.70 -0.80
N PHE A 31 5.18 13.21 -0.25
CA PHE A 31 4.58 12.76 1.02
C PHE A 31 3.46 11.74 0.80
N VAL A 32 3.09 11.47 -0.44
CA VAL A 32 1.93 10.65 -0.77
C VAL A 32 2.33 9.40 -1.51
N VAL A 33 2.02 8.24 -0.93
CA VAL A 33 2.29 6.93 -1.52
C VAL A 33 0.99 6.32 -2.04
N PHE A 34 1.04 5.77 -3.27
CA PHE A 34 -0.09 5.10 -3.91
C PHE A 34 0.40 3.99 -4.85
N ASP A 35 -0.52 3.32 -5.56
CA ASP A 35 -0.21 2.25 -6.52
C ASP A 35 0.52 1.03 -5.91
N LEU A 36 0.37 0.78 -4.61
CA LEU A 36 1.04 -0.32 -3.91
C LEU A 36 0.84 -1.70 -4.58
N ARG A 37 -0.33 -1.98 -5.17
CA ARG A 37 -0.56 -3.23 -5.93
C ARG A 37 0.32 -3.32 -7.18
N LYS A 38 0.50 -2.22 -7.92
CA LYS A 38 1.40 -2.16 -9.08
C LYS A 38 2.85 -2.35 -8.62
N ILE A 39 3.25 -1.71 -7.52
CA ILE A 39 4.59 -1.87 -6.95
C ILE A 39 4.84 -3.33 -6.53
N MET A 40 3.89 -3.97 -5.83
CA MET A 40 4.01 -5.38 -5.45
C MET A 40 4.11 -6.31 -6.66
N SER A 41 3.44 -5.99 -7.77
CA SER A 41 3.44 -6.82 -8.98
C SER A 41 4.80 -6.95 -9.66
N VAL A 42 5.75 -6.05 -9.34
CA VAL A 42 7.08 -5.98 -9.95
C VAL A 42 8.21 -6.37 -8.97
N LEU A 43 7.93 -6.58 -7.68
CA LEU A 43 8.92 -7.05 -6.71
C LEU A 43 9.40 -8.48 -7.01
N PRO A 44 10.69 -8.84 -6.90
CA PRO A 44 11.84 -8.01 -6.53
C PRO A 44 12.55 -7.38 -7.73
N ASN A 45 11.98 -7.46 -8.95
CA ASN A 45 12.63 -7.00 -10.17
C ASN A 45 12.69 -5.46 -10.20
N ILE A 46 13.88 -4.92 -9.89
CA ILE A 46 14.20 -3.48 -9.80
C ILE A 46 13.94 -2.69 -11.10
N LYS A 47 13.67 -3.36 -12.23
CA LYS A 47 13.16 -2.71 -13.44
C LYS A 47 11.70 -2.30 -13.27
N ILE A 48 11.44 -1.50 -12.25
CA ILE A 48 10.23 -0.71 -12.19
C ILE A 48 10.45 0.41 -13.18
N ASP A 49 9.70 0.38 -14.29
CA ASP A 49 9.47 1.59 -15.05
C ASP A 49 8.79 2.57 -14.09
N THR A 50 9.58 3.45 -13.48
CA THR A 50 9.10 4.40 -12.47
C THR A 50 8.02 5.22 -13.13
N ASP A 51 6.80 5.11 -12.60
CA ASP A 51 5.69 5.91 -13.09
C ASP A 51 6.03 7.39 -12.86
N PRO A 52 6.05 8.24 -13.89
CA PRO A 52 6.42 9.65 -13.71
C PRO A 52 5.45 10.42 -12.80
N ARG A 53 4.30 9.81 -12.47
CA ARG A 53 3.33 10.34 -11.50
C ARG A 53 3.69 10.01 -10.06
N TRP A 54 4.71 9.18 -9.78
CA TRP A 54 5.12 8.93 -8.41
C TRP A 54 6.02 10.06 -7.93
N GLY A 55 5.60 10.75 -6.87
CA GLY A 55 6.45 11.72 -6.17
C GLY A 55 7.44 11.08 -5.20
N PHE A 56 7.27 9.79 -4.90
CA PHE A 56 8.18 8.99 -4.08
C PHE A 56 9.19 8.25 -4.95
N THR A 57 10.30 7.83 -4.35
CA THR A 57 11.35 7.05 -5.01
C THR A 57 11.48 5.66 -4.41
N PHE A 58 12.44 4.89 -4.88
CA PHE A 58 12.75 3.57 -4.33
C PHE A 58 14.21 3.52 -3.87
N THR A 59 14.45 2.77 -2.81
CA THR A 59 15.78 2.42 -2.31
C THR A 59 15.82 0.94 -1.98
N GLU A 60 17.00 0.35 -1.91
CA GLU A 60 17.20 -1.04 -1.49
C GLU A 60 18.07 -1.09 -0.23
N ASN A 61 18.01 -2.20 0.52
CA ASN A 61 19.03 -2.54 1.50
C ASN A 61 19.27 -4.05 1.53
N SER A 62 20.30 -4.49 2.26
CA SER A 62 20.70 -5.90 2.32
C SER A 62 19.63 -6.87 2.83
N LYS A 63 18.56 -6.38 3.46
CA LYS A 63 17.46 -7.20 4.01
C LYS A 63 16.17 -7.09 3.18
N ASN A 64 16.00 -6.01 2.42
CA ASN A 64 14.80 -5.75 1.64
C ASN A 64 15.19 -5.24 0.24
N PRO A 65 14.90 -6.01 -0.82
CA PRO A 65 15.32 -5.68 -2.18
C PRO A 65 14.62 -4.45 -2.76
N LEU A 66 13.57 -3.94 -2.10
CA LEU A 66 12.95 -2.68 -2.48
C LEU A 66 12.14 -2.07 -1.34
N LEU A 67 12.39 -0.80 -1.07
CA LEU A 67 11.67 0.04 -0.14
C LEU A 67 11.20 1.29 -0.87
N ILE A 68 9.97 1.72 -0.57
CA ILE A 68 9.40 2.97 -1.05
C ILE A 68 9.91 4.09 -0.15
N GLN A 69 10.56 5.09 -0.73
CA GLN A 69 11.13 6.22 -0.05
C GLN A 69 10.25 7.47 -0.23
N PHE A 70 9.77 8.05 0.86
CA PHE A 70 8.83 9.16 0.90
C PHE A 70 9.12 10.08 2.08
N ASP A 71 8.65 11.33 2.02
CA ASP A 71 8.81 12.28 3.14
C ASP A 71 7.67 12.17 4.14
N ASN A 72 7.97 12.36 5.44
CA ASN A 72 6.96 12.49 6.49
C ASN A 72 6.72 13.97 6.85
N PHE A 73 5.74 14.26 7.71
CA PHE A 73 5.36 15.62 8.13
C PHE A 73 6.53 16.49 8.67
N ASP A 74 7.59 15.89 9.19
CA ASP A 74 8.81 16.57 9.64
C ASP A 74 9.79 16.88 8.49
N ARG A 75 9.40 16.58 7.24
CA ARG A 75 10.26 16.58 6.04
C ARG A 75 11.46 15.64 6.14
N ASN A 76 11.34 14.61 6.98
CA ASN A 76 12.34 13.55 7.04
C ASN A 76 11.96 12.45 6.06
N THR A 77 12.89 12.13 5.17
CA THR A 77 12.78 10.98 4.29
C THR A 77 12.72 9.68 5.11
N LYS A 78 11.71 8.86 4.81
CA LYS A 78 11.47 7.53 5.38
C LYS A 78 11.47 6.51 4.27
N ALA A 79 11.70 5.25 4.62
CA ALA A 79 11.62 4.12 3.71
C ALA A 79 10.79 3.00 4.33
N ALA A 80 9.88 2.42 3.57
CA ALA A 80 9.04 1.30 4.02
C ALA A 80 8.77 0.31 2.89
N SER A 81 8.55 -0.97 3.24
CA SER A 81 8.15 -1.97 2.25
C SER A 81 6.70 -1.73 1.79
N ALA A 82 6.38 -2.19 0.57
CA ALA A 82 5.02 -2.13 0.06
C ALA A 82 4.04 -2.91 0.97
N ALA A 83 4.47 -4.04 1.54
CA ALA A 83 3.66 -4.83 2.48
C ALA A 83 3.33 -4.06 3.77
N PHE A 84 4.30 -3.33 4.34
CA PHE A 84 4.06 -2.50 5.52
C PHE A 84 3.07 -1.37 5.23
N LEU A 85 3.23 -0.68 4.11
CA LEU A 85 2.33 0.40 3.69
C LEU A 85 0.92 -0.14 3.38
N MET A 86 0.82 -1.32 2.78
CA MET A 86 -0.46 -2.01 2.60
C MET A 86 -1.10 -2.37 3.94
N ALA A 87 -0.32 -2.83 4.92
CA ALA A 87 -0.82 -3.08 6.26
C ALA A 87 -1.35 -1.80 6.93
N MET A 88 -0.77 -0.63 6.66
CA MET A 88 -1.32 0.65 7.15
C MET A 88 -2.71 0.94 6.56
N LEU A 89 -2.90 0.72 5.25
CA LEU A 89 -4.21 0.85 4.60
C LEU A 89 -5.23 -0.13 5.15
N LEU A 90 -4.87 -1.43 5.20
CA LEU A 90 -5.75 -2.47 5.74
C LEU A 90 -6.12 -2.18 7.20
N LYS A 91 -5.18 -1.69 8.02
CA LYS A 91 -5.46 -1.28 9.40
C LYS A 91 -6.46 -0.13 9.47
N HIS A 92 -6.38 0.84 8.55
CA HIS A 92 -7.34 1.92 8.47
C HIS A 92 -8.75 1.40 8.14
N HIS A 93 -8.88 0.54 7.12
CA HIS A 93 -10.16 -0.09 6.78
C HIS A 93 -10.71 -0.95 7.90
N LEU A 94 -9.88 -1.75 8.59
CA LEU A 94 -10.29 -2.54 9.75
C LEU A 94 -10.83 -1.68 10.90
N LYS A 95 -10.30 -0.46 11.09
CA LYS A 95 -10.83 0.49 12.08
C LYS A 95 -12.22 0.99 11.70
N ILE A 96 -12.42 1.33 10.42
CA ILE A 96 -13.73 1.74 9.89
C ILE A 96 -14.72 0.59 10.06
N ILE A 97 -14.38 -0.61 9.60
CA ILE A 97 -15.26 -1.78 9.75
C ILE A 97 -15.61 -1.99 11.23
N LYS A 98 -14.62 -1.97 12.13
CA LYS A 98 -14.86 -2.11 13.57
C LYS A 98 -15.80 -1.02 14.12
N SER A 99 -15.72 0.23 13.67
CA SER A 99 -16.65 1.26 14.13
C SER A 99 -18.08 1.02 13.63
N GLU A 100 -18.23 0.45 12.44
CA GLU A 100 -19.55 0.15 11.85
C GLU A 100 -20.19 -1.11 12.46
N ILE A 101 -19.43 -2.20 12.62
CA ILE A 101 -19.97 -3.52 13.03
C ILE A 101 -19.67 -3.88 14.49
N GLY A 102 -18.92 -3.06 15.21
CA GLY A 102 -18.55 -3.25 16.63
C GLY A 102 -17.38 -4.21 16.87
N GLU A 103 -17.05 -5.08 15.92
CA GLU A 103 -15.99 -6.08 16.04
C GLU A 103 -14.89 -5.93 14.98
N LYS A 104 -13.67 -6.37 15.31
CA LYS A 104 -12.56 -6.40 14.35
C LYS A 104 -12.65 -7.70 13.54
N PRO A 105 -12.71 -7.64 12.19
CA PRO A 105 -12.62 -8.83 11.36
C PRO A 105 -11.36 -9.65 11.63
N LYS A 106 -11.50 -10.97 11.62
CA LYS A 106 -10.38 -11.93 11.73
C LYS A 106 -9.90 -12.39 10.35
N GLU A 107 -10.76 -12.32 9.35
CA GLU A 107 -10.51 -12.73 7.96
C GLU A 107 -10.80 -11.57 7.03
N LEU A 108 -9.97 -11.44 5.98
CA LEU A 108 -10.15 -10.46 4.91
C LEU A 108 -10.14 -11.19 3.56
N GLY A 109 -11.23 -11.04 2.82
CA GLY A 109 -11.38 -11.55 1.46
C GLY A 109 -10.80 -10.59 0.42
N PHE A 110 -10.03 -11.10 -0.54
CA PHE A 110 -9.43 -10.32 -1.62
C PHE A 110 -9.73 -10.93 -2.99
N TRP A 111 -10.11 -10.08 -3.94
CA TRP A 111 -10.20 -10.43 -5.36
C TRP A 111 -9.11 -9.73 -6.17
N PHE A 112 -8.69 -10.34 -7.28
CA PHE A 112 -7.58 -9.87 -8.10
C PHE A 112 -8.04 -9.63 -9.53
N LEU A 113 -7.67 -8.46 -10.08
CA LEU A 113 -8.06 -8.08 -11.43
C LEU A 113 -7.33 -8.91 -12.50
N ASP A 114 -8.05 -9.27 -13.57
CA ASP A 114 -7.50 -10.07 -14.69
C ASP A 114 -6.46 -9.38 -15.55
N LYS A 115 -6.32 -8.05 -15.40
CA LYS A 115 -5.28 -7.30 -16.09
C LYS A 115 -3.85 -7.68 -15.65
N PHE A 116 -3.68 -8.31 -14.49
CA PHE A 116 -2.38 -8.77 -14.01
C PHE A 116 -2.12 -10.20 -14.51
N LYS A 117 -0.88 -10.45 -14.97
CA LYS A 117 -0.43 -11.80 -15.34
C LYS A 117 -0.41 -12.71 -14.10
N ALA A 118 -0.46 -14.03 -14.31
CA ALA A 118 -0.48 -15.00 -13.21
C ALA A 118 0.66 -14.77 -12.18
N GLU A 119 1.89 -14.57 -12.65
CA GLU A 119 3.03 -14.29 -11.76
C GLU A 119 2.90 -12.96 -11.00
N GLU A 120 2.36 -11.93 -11.65
CA GLU A 120 2.10 -10.63 -11.02
C GLU A 120 1.02 -10.77 -9.93
N LYS A 121 -0.05 -11.53 -10.20
CA LYS A 121 -1.09 -11.85 -9.21
C LYS A 121 -0.48 -12.56 -8.00
N GLU A 122 0.37 -13.57 -8.20
CA GLU A 122 1.03 -14.29 -7.09
C GLU A 122 1.93 -13.38 -6.25
N ARG A 123 2.68 -12.46 -6.88
CA ARG A 123 3.48 -11.47 -6.14
C ARG A 123 2.62 -10.50 -5.33
N ILE A 124 1.53 -9.99 -5.91
CA ILE A 124 0.58 -9.13 -5.20
C ILE A 124 -0.04 -9.90 -4.02
N LYS A 125 -0.48 -11.15 -4.24
CA LYS A 125 -1.01 -12.02 -3.18
C LYS A 125 -0.01 -12.19 -2.05
N SER A 126 1.25 -12.48 -2.36
CA SER A 126 2.31 -12.59 -1.34
C SER A 126 2.44 -11.31 -0.53
N GLY A 127 2.55 -10.15 -1.18
CA GLY A 127 2.68 -8.86 -0.48
C GLY A 127 1.46 -8.50 0.38
N ILE A 128 0.24 -8.88 -0.03
CA ILE A 128 -0.97 -8.72 0.78
C ILE A 128 -1.01 -9.71 1.94
N LYS A 129 -0.55 -10.97 1.75
CA LYS A 129 -0.43 -11.95 2.84
C LYS A 129 0.52 -11.45 3.92
N ASP A 130 1.68 -10.92 3.55
CA ASP A 130 2.64 -10.32 4.49
C ASP A 130 1.98 -9.15 5.26
N ALA A 131 1.20 -8.31 4.56
CA ALA A 131 0.45 -7.23 5.19
C ALA A 131 -0.61 -7.74 6.19
N CYS A 132 -1.30 -8.84 5.87
CA CYS A 132 -2.28 -9.49 6.74
C CYS A 132 -1.61 -10.09 7.98
N GLU A 133 -0.44 -10.71 7.82
CA GLU A 133 0.36 -11.26 8.93
C GLU A 133 0.76 -10.16 9.93
N LEU A 134 1.24 -9.01 9.45
CA LEU A 134 1.54 -7.83 10.30
C LEU A 134 0.33 -7.38 11.14
N LEU A 135 -0.89 -7.60 10.65
CA LEU A 135 -2.13 -7.20 11.32
C LEU A 135 -2.79 -8.32 12.13
N LYS A 136 -2.22 -9.53 12.08
CA LYS A 136 -2.77 -10.76 12.68
C LYS A 136 -4.20 -11.01 12.20
N VAL A 137 -4.41 -10.93 10.89
CA VAL A 137 -5.68 -11.29 10.22
C VAL A 137 -5.37 -12.31 9.13
N SER A 138 -6.32 -13.20 8.88
CA SER A 138 -6.21 -14.25 7.86
C SER A 138 -6.54 -13.68 6.48
N PHE A 139 -5.70 -14.03 5.50
CA PHE A 139 -5.94 -13.76 4.09
C PHE A 139 -6.84 -14.84 3.49
N VAL A 140 -7.91 -14.43 2.79
CA VAL A 140 -8.79 -15.32 2.03
C VAL A 140 -8.84 -14.83 0.59
N GLU A 141 -8.55 -15.71 -0.37
CA GLU A 141 -8.76 -15.41 -1.78
C GLU A 141 -10.23 -15.66 -2.14
N VAL A 142 -10.87 -14.66 -2.74
CA VAL A 142 -12.26 -14.75 -3.18
C VAL A 142 -12.27 -14.94 -4.69
N ASN A 143 -12.78 -16.08 -5.14
CA ASN A 143 -13.07 -16.32 -6.55
C ASN A 143 -14.41 -15.65 -6.87
N VAL A 144 -14.38 -14.64 -7.75
CA VAL A 144 -15.56 -13.89 -8.20
C VAL A 144 -15.77 -14.14 -9.69
#